data_AF-A0A7R9B1R9-F1
#
_entry.id   AF-A0A7R9B1R9-F1
#
_cell.length_a   1.000
_cell.length_b   1.000
_cell.length_c   1.000
_cell.angle_alpha   90.00
_cell.angle_beta   90.00
_cell.angle_gamma   90.00
#
_symmetry.space_group_name_H-M   'P 1'
#
loop_
_entity.id
_entity.type
_entity.pdbx_description
1 polymer ?
#
loop_
_entity_poly.entity_id
_entity_poly.type
_entity_poly.pdbx_seq_one_letter_code
_entity_poly.pdbx_strand_id
1 'polypeptide(L)'
;MIRPIQCTMDTILSLSKCKIDDQAFTRYKNWRELYTAHARPFPKLIEIHEIKKVVYIARNPKDVAVSCYHFKRLVQAFGYTGDFASYWDYFEKNQLPWAPYWAHINEGWKRRHQPNVLFLFYEDINKDLPGTVRKVAQFLNKSLSEEQVAQMSKHLNIENFRRNPAVNMDFLKEVGLLNSGEQSFIRKGGVGGWTSEFTPELNQRADRWIHEHLKNTDIRFPSTN
;
A
#
# COMPACT_ATOMS: atom_id res chain seq x y z
N MET A 1 15.19 10.65 10.28
CA MET A 1 13.91 10.17 10.84
C MET A 1 13.16 9.48 9.71
N ILE A 2 13.12 8.14 9.69
CA ILE A 2 12.40 7.39 8.66
C ILE A 2 10.92 7.64 8.91
N ARG A 3 10.25 8.38 8.02
CA ARG A 3 8.81 8.59 8.16
C ARG A 3 8.11 7.25 7.92
N PRO A 4 7.16 6.88 8.76
CA PRO A 4 6.60 5.55 8.73
C PRO A 4 5.76 5.29 7.47
N ILE A 5 5.79 4.02 7.06
CA ILE A 5 5.17 3.48 5.86
C ILE A 5 3.65 3.47 6.05
N GLN A 6 2.96 4.24 5.20
CA GLN A 6 1.51 4.39 5.22
C GLN A 6 0.86 3.11 4.68
N CYS A 7 0.07 2.43 5.50
CA CYS A 7 -0.52 1.13 5.21
C CYS A 7 -1.99 1.29 4.76
N THR A 8 -2.21 1.87 3.58
CA THR A 8 -3.53 1.85 2.92
C THR A 8 -3.34 1.91 1.42
N MET A 9 -3.79 0.86 0.71
CA MET A 9 -3.73 0.66 -0.75
C MET A 9 -2.33 0.73 -1.35
N ASP A 10 -1.82 -0.36 -1.93
CA ASP A 10 -0.61 -0.41 -2.79
C ASP A 10 0.30 0.84 -2.72
N THR A 11 1.05 0.96 -1.62
CA THR A 11 1.85 2.15 -1.36
C THR A 11 3.08 2.12 -2.25
N ILE A 12 3.17 3.06 -3.20
CA ILE A 12 4.43 3.37 -3.87
C ILE A 12 5.21 4.26 -2.91
N LEU A 13 6.28 3.73 -2.32
CA LEU A 13 7.29 4.52 -1.63
C LEU A 13 8.35 4.93 -2.65
N SER A 14 8.39 6.20 -3.02
CA SER A 14 9.43 6.73 -3.90
C SER A 14 10.36 7.67 -3.14
N LEU A 15 11.67 7.55 -3.39
CA LEU A 15 12.68 8.49 -2.94
C LEU A 15 13.13 9.30 -4.16
N SER A 16 12.69 10.56 -4.28
CA SER A 16 13.17 11.51 -5.29
C SER A 16 13.88 12.70 -4.64
N LYS A 17 14.62 13.47 -5.43
CA LYS A 17 14.99 14.85 -5.10
C LYS A 17 14.14 15.72 -6.02
N CYS A 18 13.12 16.39 -5.51
CA CYS A 18 12.39 17.37 -6.31
C CYS A 18 13.18 18.67 -6.32
N LYS A 19 13.63 19.14 -7.50
CA LYS A 19 14.05 20.54 -7.66
C LYS A 19 12.77 21.37 -7.78
N ILE A 20 12.27 21.85 -6.64
CA ILE A 20 11.28 22.93 -6.61
C ILE A 20 12.05 24.24 -6.81
N ASP A 21 11.52 25.11 -7.67
CA ASP A 21 12.10 26.38 -8.09
C ASP A 21 12.64 27.23 -6.92
N ASP A 22 13.85 27.76 -7.11
CA ASP A 22 14.89 27.92 -6.08
C ASP A 22 14.92 29.35 -5.49
N GLN A 23 13.77 30.01 -5.31
CA GLN A 23 13.73 31.40 -4.82
C GLN A 23 13.13 31.63 -3.42
N ALA A 24 12.70 30.58 -2.69
CA ALA A 24 12.09 30.79 -1.36
C ALA A 24 12.71 30.01 -0.17
N PHE A 25 13.66 29.08 -0.36
CA PHE A 25 14.13 28.23 0.76
C PHE A 25 15.64 27.96 0.79
N THR A 26 16.44 29.00 1.01
CA THR A 26 17.90 28.93 1.21
C THR A 26 18.32 28.41 2.59
N ARG A 27 17.79 27.28 3.10
CA ARG A 27 18.30 26.73 4.37
C ARG A 27 18.34 25.21 4.62
N TYR A 28 17.97 24.33 3.69
CA TYR A 28 17.95 22.88 3.98
C TYR A 28 18.54 21.99 2.87
N LYS A 29 19.85 22.06 2.64
CA LYS A 29 20.58 21.33 1.56
C LYS A 29 20.74 19.80 1.70
N ASN A 30 20.12 19.12 2.68
CA ASN A 30 20.41 17.70 2.97
C ASN A 30 19.20 16.79 3.24
N TRP A 31 18.05 17.02 2.61
CA TRP A 31 16.87 16.16 2.82
C TRP A 31 16.86 15.00 1.80
N ARG A 32 16.70 13.77 2.29
CA ARG A 32 16.23 12.64 1.47
C ARG A 32 14.71 12.67 1.56
N GLU A 33 14.05 13.00 0.46
CA GLU A 33 12.59 13.10 0.43
C GLU A 33 12.00 11.70 0.21
N LEU A 34 11.12 11.29 1.11
CA LEU A 34 10.33 10.06 1.00
C LEU A 34 8.91 10.47 0.65
N TYR A 35 8.42 9.96 -0.47
CA TYR A 35 7.08 10.21 -0.99
C TYR A 35 6.29 8.91 -0.96
N THR A 36 5.05 9.00 -0.48
CA THR A 36 4.03 7.95 -0.62
C THR A 36 3.02 8.41 -1.67
N ALA A 37 2.73 7.55 -2.65
CA ALA A 37 1.73 7.85 -3.66
C ALA A 37 0.87 6.62 -3.98
N HIS A 38 -0.41 6.89 -4.24
CA HIS A 38 -1.39 5.93 -4.77
C HIS A 38 -1.87 6.36 -6.17
N ALA A 39 -1.17 7.32 -6.79
CA ALA A 39 -1.63 8.01 -7.99
C ALA A 39 -1.50 7.14 -9.25
N ARG A 40 -2.53 7.24 -10.10
CA ARG A 40 -2.46 6.82 -11.50
C ARG A 40 -2.45 8.02 -12.47
N PRO A 41 -1.73 7.91 -13.59
CA PRO A 41 -0.79 6.82 -13.92
C PRO A 41 0.37 6.77 -12.91
N PHE A 42 1.01 5.62 -12.72
CA PHE A 42 2.27 5.55 -11.99
C PHE A 42 3.11 6.70 -12.55
N PRO A 43 3.54 7.64 -11.70
CA PRO A 43 3.56 9.05 -12.04
C PRO A 43 4.04 9.32 -13.47
N LYS A 44 3.12 9.74 -14.35
CA LYS A 44 3.51 10.62 -15.47
C LYS A 44 4.11 11.93 -14.94
N LEU A 45 3.85 12.24 -13.66
CA LEU A 45 4.30 13.41 -12.94
C LEU A 45 5.78 13.38 -12.52
N ILE A 46 6.45 12.23 -12.62
CA ILE A 46 7.90 12.11 -12.41
C ILE A 46 8.37 11.01 -13.34
N GLU A 47 9.11 11.35 -14.40
CA GLU A 47 9.82 10.32 -15.14
C GLU A 47 10.63 9.50 -14.15
N ILE A 48 10.47 8.17 -14.11
CA ILE A 48 11.18 7.30 -13.16
C ILE A 48 12.70 7.51 -13.22
N HIS A 49 13.21 8.04 -14.33
CA HIS A 49 14.59 8.47 -14.48
C HIS A 49 15.04 9.51 -13.43
N GLU A 50 14.13 10.34 -12.90
CA GLU A 50 14.40 11.30 -11.84
C GLU A 50 14.21 10.72 -10.42
N ILE A 51 13.53 9.57 -10.30
CA ILE A 51 13.33 8.87 -9.04
C ILE A 51 14.49 7.91 -8.79
N LYS A 52 15.19 8.08 -7.66
CA LYS A 52 16.35 7.25 -7.34
C LYS A 52 15.97 5.80 -7.03
N LYS A 53 14.90 5.59 -6.25
CA LYS A 53 14.44 4.28 -5.80
C LYS A 53 12.94 4.29 -5.53
N VAL A 54 12.26 3.24 -5.99
CA VAL A 54 10.83 3.01 -5.81
C VAL A 54 10.62 1.65 -5.16
N VAL A 55 9.89 1.57 -4.06
CA VAL A 55 9.34 0.32 -3.53
C VAL A 55 7.86 0.29 -3.89
N TYR A 56 7.46 -0.69 -4.68
CA TYR A 56 6.09 -0.94 -5.08
C TYR A 56 5.56 -2.16 -4.34
N ILE A 57 4.39 -2.03 -3.71
CA ILE A 57 3.74 -3.12 -3.00
C ILE A 57 2.43 -3.46 -3.73
N ALA A 58 2.31 -4.71 -4.17
CA ALA A 58 1.06 -5.30 -4.63
C ALA A 58 0.43 -6.14 -3.52
N ARG A 59 -0.90 -6.31 -3.55
CA ARG A 59 -1.64 -7.16 -2.63
C ARG A 59 -2.82 -7.81 -3.33
N ASN A 60 -3.23 -8.99 -2.89
CA ASN A 60 -4.42 -9.69 -3.37
C ASN A 60 -5.63 -8.73 -3.47
N PRO A 61 -6.27 -8.62 -4.64
CA PRO A 61 -7.34 -7.64 -4.86
C PRO A 61 -8.55 -7.81 -3.94
N LYS A 62 -8.85 -9.03 -3.47
CA LYS A 62 -9.96 -9.26 -2.53
C LYS A 62 -9.68 -8.62 -1.18
N ASP A 63 -8.47 -8.81 -0.66
CA ASP A 63 -8.02 -8.17 0.57
C ASP A 63 -7.90 -6.65 0.42
N VAL A 64 -7.47 -6.17 -0.75
CA VAL A 64 -7.46 -4.73 -1.09
C VAL A 64 -8.87 -4.18 -1.01
N ALA A 65 -9.83 -4.78 -1.72
CA ALA A 65 -11.22 -4.31 -1.76
C ALA A 65 -11.83 -4.22 -0.35
N VAL A 66 -11.65 -5.25 0.48
CA VAL A 66 -12.12 -5.20 1.88
C VAL A 66 -11.41 -4.10 2.68
N SER A 67 -10.10 -3.95 2.51
CA SER A 67 -9.35 -2.91 3.20
C SER A 67 -9.83 -1.51 2.82
N CYS A 68 -10.06 -1.24 1.53
CA CYS A 68 -10.52 0.08 1.11
C CYS A 68 -12.02 0.30 1.32
N TYR A 69 -12.86 -0.72 1.35
CA TYR A 69 -14.24 -0.62 1.84
C TYR A 69 -14.29 -0.04 3.26
N HIS A 70 -13.57 -0.66 4.20
CA HIS A 70 -13.49 -0.19 5.59
C HIS A 70 -12.84 1.20 5.69
N PHE A 71 -11.83 1.49 4.87
CA PHE A 71 -11.22 2.82 4.83
C PHE A 71 -12.17 3.92 4.31
N LYS A 72 -13.01 3.62 3.30
CA LYS A 72 -14.01 4.56 2.78
C LYS A 72 -15.14 4.82 3.77
N ARG A 73 -15.48 3.83 4.61
CA ARG A 73 -16.39 4.02 5.73
C ARG A 73 -15.74 4.84 6.86
N LEU A 74 -14.47 4.61 7.14
CA LEU A 74 -13.74 5.30 8.21
C LEU A 74 -13.54 6.79 7.93
N VAL A 75 -13.10 7.19 6.74
CA VAL A 75 -12.79 8.59 6.44
C VAL A 75 -14.05 9.35 6.01
N GLN A 76 -14.44 10.35 6.78
CA GLN A 76 -15.69 11.10 6.56
C GLN A 76 -15.81 11.70 5.16
N ALA A 77 -14.70 12.21 4.61
CA ALA A 77 -14.66 12.85 3.30
C ALA A 77 -15.10 11.92 2.14
N PHE A 78 -15.06 10.60 2.32
CA PHE A 78 -15.56 9.68 1.29
C PHE A 78 -17.07 9.42 1.39
N GLY A 79 -17.69 9.66 2.55
CA GLY A 79 -19.14 9.56 2.74
C GLY A 79 -19.77 8.21 2.36
N TYR A 80 -19.00 7.12 2.37
CA TYR A 80 -19.50 5.82 1.91
C TYR A 80 -20.31 5.11 3.00
N THR A 81 -21.57 4.83 2.72
CA THR A 81 -22.52 4.20 3.67
C THR A 81 -23.13 2.89 3.13
N GLY A 82 -22.74 2.46 1.94
CA GLY A 82 -23.23 1.22 1.33
C GLY A 82 -22.61 -0.05 1.94
N ASP A 83 -23.13 -1.21 1.54
CA ASP A 83 -22.59 -2.51 1.94
C ASP A 83 -21.34 -2.89 1.12
N PHE A 84 -20.72 -4.02 1.50
CA PHE A 84 -19.53 -4.51 0.80
C PHE A 84 -19.84 -5.00 -0.63
N ALA A 85 -21.02 -5.58 -0.87
CA ALA A 85 -21.40 -6.06 -2.19
C ALA A 85 -21.49 -4.90 -3.21
N SER A 86 -22.13 -3.80 -2.81
CA SER A 86 -22.19 -2.56 -3.59
C SER A 86 -20.80 -1.96 -3.78
N TYR A 87 -19.94 -2.04 -2.76
CA TYR A 87 -18.56 -1.57 -2.86
C TYR A 87 -17.76 -2.36 -3.89
N TRP A 88 -17.88 -3.70 -3.86
CA TRP A 88 -17.23 -4.58 -4.82
C TRP A 88 -17.69 -4.28 -6.25
N ASP A 89 -18.97 -3.97 -6.44
CA ASP A 89 -19.53 -3.53 -7.71
C ASP A 89 -18.78 -2.31 -8.27
N TYR A 90 -18.56 -1.28 -7.46
CA TYR A 90 -17.77 -0.11 -7.86
C TYR A 90 -16.31 -0.46 -8.12
N PHE A 91 -15.71 -1.33 -7.30
CA PHE A 91 -14.32 -1.76 -7.43
C PHE A 91 -14.07 -2.50 -8.75
N GLU A 92 -14.91 -3.49 -9.06
CA GLU A 92 -14.83 -4.32 -10.26
C GLU A 92 -15.05 -3.50 -11.54
N LYS A 93 -15.99 -2.54 -11.50
CA LYS A 93 -16.33 -1.65 -12.62
C LYS A 93 -15.37 -0.46 -12.77
N ASN A 94 -14.32 -0.39 -11.96
CA ASN A 94 -13.33 0.70 -11.95
C ASN A 94 -13.92 2.09 -11.66
N GLN A 95 -14.95 2.16 -10.81
CA GLN A 95 -15.68 3.38 -10.44
C GLN A 95 -15.21 4.01 -9.12
N LEU A 96 -14.03 3.61 -8.64
CA LEU A 96 -13.42 4.12 -7.41
C LEU A 96 -12.21 5.01 -7.71
N PRO A 97 -11.84 5.94 -6.81
CA PRO A 97 -10.58 6.67 -6.91
C PRO A 97 -9.39 5.72 -7.10
N TRP A 98 -8.45 6.11 -7.97
CA TRP A 98 -7.23 5.36 -8.32
C TRP A 98 -7.44 4.04 -9.08
N ALA A 99 -8.67 3.68 -9.41
CA ALA A 99 -8.96 2.61 -10.34
C ALA A 99 -8.53 2.97 -11.78
N PRO A 100 -8.51 2.02 -12.73
CA PRO A 100 -8.50 0.57 -12.57
C PRO A 100 -7.35 -0.02 -11.74
N TYR A 101 -7.66 -0.96 -10.85
CA TYR A 101 -6.69 -1.71 -10.02
C TYR A 101 -5.66 -2.46 -10.88
N TRP A 102 -6.13 -3.26 -11.85
CA TRP A 102 -5.24 -4.09 -12.67
C TRP A 102 -4.27 -3.29 -13.51
N ALA A 103 -4.69 -2.11 -13.98
CA ALA A 103 -3.82 -1.27 -14.77
C ALA A 103 -2.75 -0.57 -13.90
N HIS A 104 -2.99 -0.37 -12.59
CA HIS A 104 -1.95 0.03 -11.62
C HIS A 104 -0.94 -1.11 -11.40
N ILE A 105 -1.43 -2.32 -11.11
CA ILE A 105 -0.59 -3.51 -10.90
C ILE A 105 0.25 -3.83 -12.14
N ASN A 106 -0.35 -3.82 -13.33
CA ASN A 106 0.34 -4.09 -14.59
C ASN A 106 1.47 -3.09 -14.85
N GLU A 107 1.30 -1.83 -14.46
CA GLU A 107 2.34 -0.82 -14.63
C GLU A 107 3.53 -1.06 -13.69
N GLY A 108 3.27 -1.30 -12.40
CA GLY A 108 4.32 -1.69 -11.45
C GLY A 108 5.04 -2.98 -11.88
N TRP A 109 4.27 -3.96 -12.35
CA TRP A 109 4.78 -5.26 -12.77
C TRP A 109 5.68 -5.19 -14.00
N LYS A 110 5.34 -4.36 -15.00
CA LYS A 110 6.19 -4.12 -16.18
C LYS A 110 7.55 -3.52 -15.82
N ARG A 111 7.61 -2.74 -14.75
CA ARG A 111 8.82 -2.02 -14.32
C ARG A 111 9.62 -2.75 -13.24
N ARG A 112 9.14 -3.92 -12.77
CA ARG A 112 9.71 -4.64 -11.62
C ARG A 112 11.19 -5.04 -11.75
N HIS A 113 11.70 -5.14 -12.97
CA HIS A 113 13.08 -5.49 -13.27
C HIS A 113 14.01 -4.27 -13.43
N GLN A 114 13.46 -3.06 -13.32
CA GLN A 114 14.29 -1.85 -13.33
C GLN A 114 15.13 -1.79 -12.05
N PRO A 115 16.42 -1.39 -12.15
CA PRO A 115 17.35 -1.41 -11.01
C PRO A 115 16.94 -0.48 -9.86
N ASN A 116 16.10 0.51 -10.14
CA ASN A 116 15.55 1.44 -9.17
C ASN A 116 14.12 1.10 -8.73
N VAL A 117 13.62 -0.11 -9.01
CA VAL A 117 12.29 -0.56 -8.58
C VAL A 117 12.42 -1.86 -7.78
N LEU A 118 11.87 -1.86 -6.56
CA LEU A 118 11.69 -3.04 -5.73
C LEU A 118 10.20 -3.38 -5.70
N PHE A 119 9.80 -4.44 -6.40
CA PHE A 119 8.44 -4.94 -6.35
C PHE A 119 8.29 -5.99 -5.23
N LEU A 120 7.29 -5.82 -4.37
CA LEU A 120 6.97 -6.70 -3.24
C LEU A 120 5.48 -7.07 -3.28
N PHE A 121 5.16 -8.24 -2.74
CA PHE A 121 3.79 -8.61 -2.40
C PHE A 121 3.57 -8.45 -0.90
N TYR A 122 2.45 -7.86 -0.49
CA TYR A 122 2.07 -7.72 0.92
C TYR A 122 2.02 -9.08 1.63
N GLU A 123 1.66 -10.13 0.89
CA GLU A 123 1.64 -11.51 1.36
C GLU A 123 3.04 -11.99 1.79
N ASP A 124 4.07 -11.68 1.01
CA ASP A 124 5.46 -12.02 1.35
C ASP A 124 5.95 -11.22 2.58
N ILE A 125 5.51 -9.97 2.72
CA ILE A 125 5.83 -9.13 3.90
C ILE A 125 5.27 -9.77 5.18
N ASN A 126 4.06 -10.31 5.11
CA ASN A 126 3.44 -10.99 6.25
C ASN A 126 4.09 -12.34 6.53
N LYS A 127 4.50 -13.06 5.48
CA LYS A 127 5.13 -14.38 5.59
C LYS A 127 6.54 -14.30 6.19
N ASP A 128 7.35 -13.35 5.74
CA ASP A 128 8.72 -13.15 6.23
C ASP A 128 9.05 -11.65 6.31
N LEU A 129 8.64 -11.05 7.43
CA LEU A 129 8.93 -9.65 7.74
C LEU A 129 10.45 -9.39 7.88
N PRO A 130 11.23 -10.18 8.63
CA PRO A 130 12.69 -10.00 8.71
C PRO A 130 13.38 -10.07 7.34
N GLY A 131 13.03 -11.04 6.49
CA GLY A 131 13.57 -11.15 5.13
C GLY A 131 13.20 -9.95 4.27
N THR A 132 11.97 -9.46 4.36
CA THR A 132 11.52 -8.24 3.69
C THR A 132 12.31 -7.02 4.16
N VAL A 133 12.55 -6.87 5.47
CA VAL A 133 13.35 -5.78 6.03
C VAL A 133 14.77 -5.80 5.45
N ARG A 134 15.41 -6.98 5.39
CA ARG A 134 16.74 -7.13 4.76
C ARG A 134 16.71 -6.76 3.28
N LYS A 135 15.70 -7.23 2.52
CA LYS A 135 15.53 -6.95 1.09
C LYS A 135 15.37 -5.45 0.82
N VAL A 136 14.54 -4.76 1.61
CA VAL A 136 14.36 -3.31 1.50
C VAL A 136 15.63 -2.57 1.89
N ALA A 137 16.32 -2.98 2.96
CA ALA A 137 17.59 -2.36 3.36
C ALA A 137 18.66 -2.47 2.27
N GLN A 138 18.85 -3.67 1.72
CA GLN A 138 19.76 -3.92 0.59
C GLN A 138 19.39 -3.06 -0.61
N PHE A 139 18.11 -3.05 -1.00
CA PHE A 139 17.63 -2.19 -2.09
C PHE A 139 17.92 -0.72 -1.83
N LEU A 140 17.86 -0.24 -0.58
CA LEU A 140 18.18 1.13 -0.17
C LEU A 140 19.69 1.38 0.01
N ASN A 141 20.56 0.41 -0.30
CA ASN A 141 22.01 0.44 -0.06
C ASN A 141 22.33 0.68 1.43
N LYS A 142 21.66 -0.08 2.30
CA LYS A 142 21.85 -0.07 3.75
C LYS A 142 22.18 -1.47 4.23
N SER A 143 23.17 -1.53 5.12
CA SER A 143 23.49 -2.73 5.89
C SER A 143 22.81 -2.61 7.24
N LEU A 144 22.13 -3.66 7.67
CA LEU A 144 21.54 -3.79 8.99
C LEU A 144 22.19 -4.98 9.70
N SER A 145 22.47 -4.84 10.99
CA SER A 145 22.80 -6.00 11.83
C SER A 145 21.54 -6.82 12.11
N GLU A 146 21.72 -8.07 12.54
CA GLU A 146 20.60 -8.95 12.88
C GLU A 146 19.77 -8.40 14.05
N GLU A 147 20.42 -7.71 15.00
CA GLU A 147 19.74 -7.02 16.09
C GLU A 147 18.87 -5.86 15.56
N GLN A 148 19.36 -5.10 14.59
CA GLN A 148 18.59 -4.03 13.96
C GLN A 148 17.40 -4.58 13.16
N VAL A 149 17.57 -5.69 12.45
CA VAL A 149 16.48 -6.38 11.74
C VAL A 149 15.43 -6.87 12.74
N ALA A 150 15.84 -7.47 13.85
CA ALA A 150 14.93 -7.92 14.91
C ALA A 150 14.17 -6.74 15.55
N GLN A 151 14.86 -5.64 15.84
CA GLN A 151 14.24 -4.43 16.39
C GLN A 151 13.22 -3.82 15.42
N MET A 152 13.56 -3.71 14.12
CA MET A 152 12.64 -3.22 13.10
C MET A 152 11.43 -4.15 12.94
N SER A 153 11.65 -5.46 12.92
CA SER A 153 10.57 -6.45 12.80
C SER A 153 9.62 -6.38 14.00
N LYS A 154 10.16 -6.21 15.22
CA LYS A 154 9.35 -5.97 16.42
C LYS A 154 8.55 -4.67 16.31
N HIS A 155 9.16 -3.59 15.83
CA HIS A 155 8.49 -2.30 15.67
C HIS A 155 7.36 -2.35 14.62
N LEU A 156 7.59 -3.05 13.51
CA LEU A 156 6.65 -3.21 12.40
C LEU A 156 5.59 -4.29 12.66
N ASN A 157 5.72 -5.08 13.72
CA ASN A 157 4.69 -6.02 14.13
C ASN A 157 3.34 -5.30 14.27
N ILE A 158 2.29 -5.88 13.70
CA ILE A 158 0.99 -5.21 13.54
C ILE A 158 0.41 -4.66 14.85
N GLU A 159 0.59 -5.39 15.96
CA GLU A 159 0.08 -4.97 17.27
C GLU A 159 0.79 -3.72 17.79
N ASN A 160 2.11 -3.65 17.56
CA ASN A 160 2.91 -2.49 17.93
C ASN A 160 2.64 -1.32 16.98
N PHE A 161 2.55 -1.61 15.69
CA PHE A 161 2.29 -0.60 14.65
C PHE A 161 0.91 0.03 14.82
N ARG A 162 -0.12 -0.75 15.17
CA ARG A 162 -1.49 -0.26 15.44
C ARG A 162 -1.56 0.71 16.61
N ARG A 163 -0.75 0.49 17.64
CA ARG A 163 -0.69 1.35 18.85
C ARG A 163 0.20 2.57 18.68
N ASN A 164 0.91 2.70 17.57
CA ASN A 164 1.86 3.79 17.36
C ASN A 164 1.14 5.06 16.86
N PRO A 165 1.08 6.14 17.66
CA PRO A 165 0.36 7.36 17.30
C PRO A 165 0.95 8.08 16.09
N ALA A 166 2.22 7.80 15.73
CA ALA A 166 2.86 8.37 14.54
C ALA A 166 2.29 7.82 13.22
N VAL A 167 1.50 6.74 13.25
CA VAL A 167 1.04 6.01 12.06
C VAL A 167 -0.43 5.63 12.06
N ASN A 168 -1.03 5.50 13.23
CA ASN A 168 -2.38 4.97 13.37
C ASN A 168 -3.48 5.97 12.98
N MET A 169 -3.10 7.23 12.74
CA MET A 169 -4.00 8.33 12.35
C MET A 169 -5.11 8.63 13.37
N ASP A 170 -4.97 8.21 14.62
CA ASP A 170 -6.03 8.39 15.63
C ASP A 170 -6.28 9.87 15.96
N PHE A 171 -5.27 10.74 15.79
CA PHE A 171 -5.46 12.19 15.93
C PHE A 171 -6.52 12.75 14.96
N LEU A 172 -6.74 12.10 13.80
CA LEU A 172 -7.79 12.49 12.86
C LEU A 172 -9.20 12.20 13.38
N LYS A 173 -9.36 11.28 14.35
CA LYS A 173 -10.63 11.09 15.08
C LYS A 173 -10.92 12.27 15.98
N GLU A 174 -9.91 12.78 16.68
CA GLU A 174 -10.05 13.91 17.61
C GLU A 174 -10.52 15.19 16.91
N VAL A 175 -10.03 15.42 15.68
CA VAL A 175 -10.46 16.56 14.85
C VAL A 175 -11.70 16.27 14.00
N GLY A 176 -12.37 15.13 14.22
CA GLY A 176 -13.63 14.78 13.58
C GLY A 176 -13.53 14.40 12.10
N LEU A 177 -12.35 14.02 11.58
CA LEU A 177 -12.18 13.62 10.18
C LEU A 177 -12.37 12.11 9.95
N LEU A 178 -12.35 11.31 11.03
CA LEU A 178 -12.61 9.87 11.01
C LEU A 178 -13.89 9.55 11.78
N ASN A 179 -14.68 8.60 11.26
CA ASN A 179 -15.89 8.10 11.88
C ASN A 179 -15.56 7.23 13.11
N SER A 180 -15.95 7.70 14.30
CA SER A 180 -15.67 7.01 15.58
C SER A 180 -16.35 5.65 15.73
N GLY A 181 -17.43 5.39 14.99
CA GLY A 181 -18.13 4.09 14.98
C GLY A 181 -17.50 3.05 14.05
N GLU A 182 -16.46 3.42 13.30
CA GLU A 182 -15.80 2.56 12.32
C GLU A 182 -14.47 1.99 12.84
N GLN A 183 -13.98 0.93 12.18
CA GLN A 183 -12.71 0.31 12.53
C GLN A 183 -11.52 1.25 12.33
N SER A 184 -10.42 1.05 13.06
CA SER A 184 -9.20 1.87 12.98
C SER A 184 -8.51 1.81 11.61
N PHE A 185 -7.72 2.85 11.30
CA PHE A 185 -6.93 2.95 10.06
C PHE A 185 -5.99 1.74 9.90
N ILE A 186 -5.26 1.38 10.97
CA ILE A 186 -4.56 0.10 11.06
C ILE A 186 -5.54 -0.93 11.63
N ARG A 187 -6.13 -1.73 10.74
CA ARG A 187 -7.26 -2.63 11.05
C ARG A 187 -6.81 -4.00 11.57
N LYS A 188 -6.89 -5.05 10.75
CA LYS A 188 -6.51 -6.43 11.14
C LYS A 188 -5.04 -6.77 10.85
N GLY A 189 -4.51 -6.30 9.71
CA GLY A 189 -3.11 -6.47 9.30
C GLY A 189 -2.65 -7.92 9.11
N GLY A 190 -3.37 -8.64 8.24
CA GLY A 190 -3.03 -9.99 7.81
C GLY A 190 -3.53 -10.26 6.40
N VAL A 191 -3.31 -11.49 5.92
CA VAL A 191 -3.72 -11.97 4.59
C VAL A 191 -4.95 -12.88 4.74
N GLY A 192 -5.86 -12.86 3.76
CA GLY A 192 -7.08 -13.69 3.79
C GLY A 192 -8.23 -13.08 4.60
N GLY A 193 -8.08 -11.84 5.05
CA GLY A 193 -9.12 -11.11 5.78
C GLY A 193 -10.35 -10.81 4.93
N TRP A 194 -10.28 -10.99 3.62
CA TRP A 194 -11.41 -10.89 2.70
C TRP A 194 -12.52 -11.90 2.99
N THR A 195 -12.19 -13.08 3.52
CA THR A 195 -13.16 -14.16 3.79
C THR A 195 -14.30 -13.74 4.71
N SER A 196 -14.14 -12.69 5.53
CA SER A 196 -15.20 -12.20 6.41
C SER A 196 -16.26 -11.33 5.73
N GLU A 197 -16.01 -10.83 4.52
CA GLU A 197 -16.94 -9.92 3.81
C GLU A 197 -17.51 -10.54 2.53
N PHE A 198 -16.81 -11.50 1.93
CA PHE A 198 -17.25 -12.12 0.68
C PHE A 198 -18.24 -13.26 0.94
N THR A 199 -19.46 -13.16 0.39
CA THR A 199 -20.35 -14.32 0.25
C THR A 199 -19.79 -15.31 -0.79
N PRO A 200 -20.24 -16.58 -0.80
CA PRO A 200 -19.80 -17.55 -1.81
C PRO A 200 -19.99 -17.06 -3.26
N GLU A 201 -21.12 -16.40 -3.54
CA GLU A 201 -21.45 -15.89 -4.87
C GLU A 201 -20.52 -14.73 -5.26
N LEU A 202 -20.29 -13.79 -4.33
CA LEU A 202 -19.40 -12.66 -4.54
C LEU A 202 -17.95 -13.14 -4.71
N ASN A 203 -17.55 -14.17 -3.95
CA ASN A 203 -16.23 -14.77 -4.06
C ASN A 203 -16.01 -15.40 -5.44
N GLN A 204 -16.97 -16.19 -5.95
CA GLN A 204 -16.89 -16.76 -7.28
C GLN A 204 -16.83 -15.69 -8.37
N ARG A 205 -17.59 -14.61 -8.23
CA ARG A 205 -17.53 -13.47 -9.15
C ARG A 205 -16.15 -12.82 -9.13
N ALA A 206 -15.58 -12.59 -7.94
CA ALA A 206 -14.24 -12.05 -7.80
C ALA A 206 -13.17 -12.98 -8.37
N ASP A 207 -13.29 -14.30 -8.17
CA ASP A 207 -12.37 -15.27 -8.77
C ASP A 207 -12.38 -15.23 -10.30
N ARG A 208 -13.57 -15.14 -10.91
CA ARG A 208 -13.68 -14.95 -12.37
C ARG A 208 -13.03 -13.65 -12.82
N TRP A 209 -13.31 -12.54 -12.14
CA TRP A 209 -12.72 -11.24 -12.46
C TRP A 209 -11.19 -11.27 -12.36
N ILE A 210 -10.64 -11.89 -11.31
CA ILE A 210 -9.19 -12.05 -11.14
C ILE A 210 -8.61 -12.93 -12.25
N HIS A 211 -9.25 -14.07 -12.52
CA HIS A 211 -8.80 -15.02 -13.54
C HIS A 211 -8.70 -14.37 -14.92
N GLU A 212 -9.74 -13.67 -15.35
CA GLU A 212 -9.75 -13.00 -16.66
C GLU A 212 -8.64 -11.96 -16.81
N HIS A 213 -8.36 -11.18 -15.76
CA HIS A 213 -7.28 -10.19 -15.79
C HIS A 213 -5.88 -10.79 -15.73
N LEU A 214 -5.73 -11.96 -15.09
CA LEU A 214 -4.45 -12.66 -14.98
C LEU A 214 -4.15 -13.60 -16.16
N LYS A 215 -5.16 -14.00 -16.93
CA LYS A 215 -5.10 -15.02 -17.99
C LYS A 215 -3.93 -14.86 -18.96
N ASN A 216 -3.61 -13.63 -19.33
CA ASN A 216 -2.55 -13.30 -20.28
C ASN A 216 -1.35 -12.61 -19.63
N THR A 217 -1.11 -12.86 -18.34
CA THR A 217 0.00 -12.28 -17.57
C THR A 217 0.77 -13.37 -16.81
N ASP A 218 2.01 -13.06 -16.46
CA ASP A 218 2.85 -13.85 -15.55
C ASP A 218 2.70 -13.42 -14.08
N ILE A 219 1.74 -12.54 -13.76
CA ILE A 219 1.50 -12.06 -12.39
C ILE A 219 0.85 -13.17 -11.57
N ARG A 220 1.46 -13.54 -10.44
CA ARG A 220 0.91 -14.50 -9.49
C ARG A 220 1.05 -13.94 -8.07
N PHE A 221 -0.07 -13.78 -7.38
CA PHE A 221 -0.07 -13.39 -5.98
C PHE A 221 0.35 -14.60 -5.13
N PRO A 222 1.25 -14.43 -4.14
CA PRO A 222 1.66 -15.53 -3.28
C PRO A 222 0.46 -16.16 -2.55
N SER A 223 0.43 -17.49 -2.47
CA SER A 223 -0.59 -18.20 -1.72
C SER A 223 -0.35 -18.05 -0.22
N THR A 224 -1.44 -17.87 0.52
CA THR A 224 -1.48 -18.17 1.95
C THR A 224 -1.57 -19.69 2.07
N ASN A 225 -0.44 -20.35 2.28
CA ASN A 225 -0.45 -21.74 2.73
C ASN A 225 -1.09 -21.82 4.12
#